data_AF-A0AAN4WPE9-F1
#
_entry.id   AF-A0AAN4WPE9-F1
#
_cell.length_a   1.000
_cell.length_b   1.000
_cell.length_c   1.000
_cell.angle_alpha   90.00
_cell.angle_beta   90.00
_cell.angle_gamma   90.00
#
_symmetry.space_group_name_H-M   'P 1'
#
loop_
_entity.id
_entity.type
_entity.pdbx_description
1 polymer ?
#
loop_
_entity_poly.entity_id
_entity_poly.type
_entity_poly.pdbx_seq_one_letter_code
_entity_poly.pdbx_strand_id
1 'polypeptide(L)'
;MGLLAQASPQVNDGLPWSPTVDGKVIVGQPLAGYNAVSATASMPPKPFVFGVNRDEGAVFANMAFLKLGVVLNPVVFNEGLVPKVWPDDAKAILGYSTTVQGQPVFPYRAPTRPAPSYMNGTAATLSGVINDFAFRCGNLAMANRAAARNAQASPALPAFGYLFAQPPLIDLYSAGKPPTEVAACAPGKNGNVCHGNELPYVFNTLGTAYAVYTRGSQPPPPADQALAQTMAAAWASFVNSPASPAPWTPVAASGAQLPTAWTPYAGLSSSLAQWSTAGGPSSLPASSIDSAAHCTALWNTVAPIGGQ
;
A
#
# COMPACT_ATOMS: atom_id res chain seq x y z
N MET A 1 -11.63 -15.15 -30.80
CA MET A 1 -10.77 -13.94 -30.93
C MET A 1 -11.65 -12.71 -30.81
N GLY A 2 -11.75 -12.16 -29.60
CA GLY A 2 -12.55 -10.97 -29.32
C GLY A 2 -12.94 -10.97 -27.86
N LEU A 3 -12.14 -10.28 -27.03
CA LEU A 3 -12.41 -9.84 -25.65
C LEU A 3 -11.09 -9.34 -25.02
N LEU A 4 -10.51 -8.29 -25.63
CA LEU A 4 -9.38 -7.55 -25.08
C LEU A 4 -9.45 -6.10 -25.58
N ALA A 5 -10.53 -5.39 -25.28
CA ALA A 5 -10.58 -3.94 -25.45
C ALA A 5 -11.82 -3.37 -24.77
N GLN A 6 -11.63 -2.81 -23.57
CA GLN A 6 -12.18 -1.54 -23.08
C GLN A 6 -12.06 -1.50 -21.56
N ALA A 7 -11.37 -0.49 -21.03
CA ALA A 7 -11.44 -0.19 -19.60
C ALA A 7 -12.85 0.31 -19.27
N SER A 8 -13.39 -0.13 -18.14
CA SER A 8 -14.81 -0.10 -17.86
C SER A 8 -15.27 1.09 -17.01
N PRO A 9 -16.61 1.32 -16.95
CA PRO A 9 -17.24 2.26 -16.02
C PRO A 9 -16.88 2.09 -14.52
N GLN A 10 -16.42 0.92 -14.05
CA GLN A 10 -16.02 0.75 -12.64
C GLN A 10 -14.70 1.45 -12.32
N VAL A 11 -13.80 1.54 -13.30
CA VAL A 11 -12.62 2.42 -13.21
C VAL A 11 -13.06 3.87 -13.41
N ASN A 12 -14.10 4.15 -14.21
CA ASN A 12 -14.61 5.51 -14.39
C ASN A 12 -15.12 6.16 -13.08
N ASP A 13 -15.65 5.37 -12.14
CA ASP A 13 -16.20 5.88 -10.87
C ASP A 13 -15.11 6.23 -9.82
N GLY A 14 -13.93 5.61 -9.88
CA GLY A 14 -12.84 5.81 -8.91
C GLY A 14 -11.60 6.51 -9.46
N LEU A 15 -11.27 6.23 -10.72
CA LEU A 15 -10.16 6.80 -11.49
C LEU A 15 -10.68 7.11 -12.92
N PRO A 16 -11.48 8.17 -13.10
CA PRO A 16 -12.19 8.48 -14.36
C PRO A 16 -11.30 8.51 -15.60
N TRP A 17 -10.01 8.78 -15.40
CA TRP A 17 -8.98 8.64 -16.41
C TRP A 17 -7.81 7.88 -15.79
N SER A 18 -7.64 6.63 -16.19
CA SER A 18 -6.51 5.78 -15.80
C SER A 18 -5.80 5.23 -17.04
N PRO A 19 -4.56 4.74 -16.91
CA PRO A 19 -3.95 3.93 -17.96
C PRO A 19 -4.84 2.73 -18.33
N THR A 20 -4.89 2.40 -19.62
CA THR A 20 -5.67 1.28 -20.17
C THR A 20 -4.79 0.45 -21.09
N VAL A 21 -5.20 -0.80 -21.38
CA VAL A 21 -4.54 -1.63 -22.41
C VAL A 21 -4.88 -1.04 -23.78
N ASP A 22 -3.98 -0.22 -24.31
CA ASP A 22 -4.17 0.51 -25.57
C ASP A 22 -3.52 -0.21 -26.77
N GLY A 23 -2.82 -1.31 -26.54
CA GLY A 23 -2.10 -2.07 -27.56
C GLY A 23 -0.83 -1.37 -28.08
N LYS A 24 -0.45 -0.21 -27.51
CA LYS A 24 0.69 0.60 -27.95
C LYS A 24 1.68 0.84 -26.81
N VAL A 25 1.24 1.56 -25.77
CA VAL A 25 2.04 1.82 -24.57
C VAL A 25 1.87 0.67 -23.58
N ILE A 26 0.64 0.23 -23.36
CA ILE A 26 0.30 -0.94 -22.54
C ILE A 26 -0.25 -1.99 -23.48
N VAL A 27 0.64 -2.88 -23.92
CA VAL A 27 0.35 -3.88 -24.95
C VAL A 27 -0.44 -5.10 -24.44
N GLY A 28 -0.65 -5.21 -23.13
CA GLY A 28 -1.39 -6.30 -22.50
C GLY A 28 -1.62 -6.08 -21.01
N GLN A 29 -2.29 -7.03 -20.36
CA GLN A 29 -2.57 -6.96 -18.91
C GLN A 29 -1.26 -6.89 -18.10
N PRO A 30 -1.05 -5.88 -17.23
CA PRO A 30 0.23 -5.66 -16.57
C PRO A 30 0.78 -6.86 -15.80
N LEU A 31 -0.07 -7.58 -15.06
CA LEU A 31 0.34 -8.79 -14.33
C LEU A 31 0.77 -9.94 -15.25
N ALA A 32 0.15 -10.06 -16.43
CA ALA A 32 0.57 -11.03 -17.44
C ALA A 32 1.97 -10.69 -18.01
N GLY A 33 2.31 -9.39 -18.06
CA GLY A 33 3.63 -8.91 -18.48
C GLY A 33 4.77 -9.43 -17.61
N TYR A 34 4.53 -9.85 -16.36
CA TYR A 34 5.53 -10.47 -15.48
C TYR A 34 5.58 -12.00 -15.58
N ASN A 35 4.55 -12.64 -16.16
CA ASN A 35 4.49 -14.09 -16.33
C ASN A 35 4.85 -14.54 -17.76
N ALA A 36 4.74 -13.65 -18.75
CA ALA A 36 4.87 -14.03 -20.15
C ALA A 36 6.33 -14.38 -20.52
N VAL A 37 6.52 -15.62 -20.99
CA VAL A 37 7.73 -16.09 -21.71
C VAL A 37 7.68 -15.66 -23.19
N SER A 38 6.62 -14.98 -23.63
CA SER A 38 6.51 -14.50 -25.01
C SER A 38 7.54 -13.39 -25.28
N ALA A 39 8.39 -13.61 -26.28
CA ALA A 39 9.48 -12.74 -26.69
C ALA A 39 9.02 -11.34 -27.15
N THR A 40 7.73 -11.11 -27.38
CA THR A 40 7.21 -9.86 -27.97
C THR A 40 6.41 -8.97 -27.03
N ALA A 41 6.09 -9.40 -25.80
CA ALA A 41 5.18 -8.66 -24.91
C ALA A 41 5.51 -8.76 -23.41
N SER A 42 6.75 -9.10 -23.06
CA SER A 42 7.14 -9.39 -21.69
C SER A 42 7.98 -8.25 -21.10
N MET A 43 7.67 -7.80 -19.88
CA MET A 43 8.42 -6.76 -19.16
C MET A 43 9.89 -7.15 -18.96
N PRO A 44 10.88 -6.40 -19.50
CA PRO A 44 12.29 -6.74 -19.31
C PRO A 44 12.65 -6.92 -17.82
N PRO A 45 13.28 -8.04 -17.44
CA PRO A 45 13.75 -8.26 -16.07
C PRO A 45 14.70 -7.15 -15.65
N LYS A 46 14.48 -6.58 -14.47
CA LYS A 46 15.30 -5.49 -13.93
C LYS A 46 15.21 -5.45 -12.41
N PRO A 47 16.25 -5.00 -11.70
CA PRO A 47 16.12 -4.78 -10.27
C PRO A 47 15.06 -3.72 -9.98
N PHE A 48 14.33 -3.89 -8.88
CA PHE A 48 13.33 -2.92 -8.45
C PHE A 48 13.15 -2.92 -6.93
N VAL A 49 12.61 -1.83 -6.41
CA VAL A 49 12.15 -1.72 -5.03
C VAL A 49 10.65 -1.45 -5.06
N PHE A 50 9.90 -2.11 -4.19
CA PHE A 50 8.48 -1.83 -3.94
C PHE A 50 8.26 -1.51 -2.46
N GLY A 51 7.12 -0.91 -2.13
CA GLY A 51 6.77 -0.70 -0.74
C GLY A 51 5.33 -0.31 -0.56
N VAL A 52 4.90 -0.37 0.69
CA VAL A 52 3.56 0.03 1.14
C VAL A 52 3.66 0.72 2.48
N ASN A 53 2.69 1.58 2.76
CA ASN A 53 2.47 2.14 4.08
C ASN A 53 1.62 1.21 4.92
N ARG A 54 1.69 1.34 6.25
CA ARG A 54 0.96 0.45 7.15
C ARG A 54 -0.55 0.53 6.96
N ASP A 55 -1.12 1.72 6.75
CA ASP A 55 -2.56 1.98 6.79
C ASP A 55 -3.04 2.75 5.54
N GLU A 56 -2.65 2.27 4.36
CA GLU A 56 -2.90 2.88 3.04
C GLU A 56 -4.36 3.31 2.82
N GLY A 57 -5.29 2.45 3.21
CA GLY A 57 -6.73 2.66 2.99
C GLY A 57 -7.39 3.67 3.91
N ALA A 58 -6.73 4.08 5.00
CA ALA A 58 -7.36 4.86 6.07
C ALA A 58 -7.80 6.26 5.61
N VAL A 59 -6.97 6.92 4.80
CA VAL A 59 -7.28 8.25 4.25
C VAL A 59 -8.52 8.22 3.35
N PHE A 60 -8.56 7.26 2.42
CA PHE A 60 -9.64 7.15 1.43
C PHE A 60 -10.98 6.82 2.09
N ALA A 61 -10.97 5.90 3.06
CA ALA A 61 -12.16 5.56 3.81
C ALA A 61 -12.69 6.73 4.65
N ASN A 62 -11.81 7.51 5.29
CA ASN A 62 -12.24 8.68 6.03
C ASN A 62 -12.79 9.76 5.09
N MET A 63 -12.18 10.00 3.93
CA MET A 63 -12.72 10.93 2.93
C MET A 63 -14.08 10.47 2.40
N ALA A 64 -14.26 9.17 2.15
CA ALA A 64 -15.55 8.61 1.76
C ALA A 64 -16.61 8.83 2.86
N PHE A 65 -16.24 8.62 4.13
CA PHE A 65 -17.12 8.90 5.26
C PHE A 65 -17.46 10.39 5.41
N LEU A 66 -16.49 11.30 5.27
CA LEU A 66 -16.76 12.75 5.30
C LEU A 66 -17.70 13.19 4.19
N LYS A 67 -17.63 12.55 3.02
CA LYS A 67 -18.50 12.83 1.87
C LYS A 67 -19.91 12.24 2.02
N LEU A 68 -20.02 11.01 2.50
CA LEU A 68 -21.28 10.24 2.51
C LEU A 68 -21.98 10.24 3.87
N GLY A 69 -21.26 10.48 4.95
CA GLY A 69 -21.78 10.45 6.33
C GLY A 69 -22.55 9.17 6.63
N VAL A 70 -23.81 9.32 7.02
CA VAL A 70 -24.73 8.22 7.36
C VAL A 70 -25.12 7.35 6.16
N VAL A 71 -24.90 7.82 4.92
CA VAL A 71 -25.15 7.03 3.70
C VAL A 71 -24.14 5.89 3.58
N LEU A 72 -22.91 6.07 4.07
CA LEU A 72 -21.94 4.99 4.14
C LEU A 72 -22.25 4.07 5.33
N ASN A 73 -23.25 3.20 5.15
CA ASN A 73 -23.74 2.26 6.16
C ASN A 73 -23.61 0.80 5.68
N PRO A 74 -23.85 -0.20 6.55
CA PRO A 74 -23.65 -1.60 6.20
C PRO A 74 -24.45 -2.08 4.99
N VAL A 75 -25.69 -1.60 4.80
CA VAL A 75 -26.54 -1.99 3.65
C VAL A 75 -25.93 -1.47 2.36
N VAL A 76 -25.64 -0.16 2.31
CA VAL A 76 -25.03 0.46 1.12
C VAL A 76 -23.68 -0.18 0.78
N PHE A 77 -22.90 -0.57 1.78
CA PHE A 77 -21.62 -1.22 1.56
C PHE A 77 -21.75 -2.69 1.10
N ASN A 78 -22.48 -3.52 1.87
CA ASN A 78 -22.57 -4.97 1.64
C ASN A 78 -23.45 -5.33 0.44
N GLU A 79 -24.54 -4.60 0.21
CA GLU A 79 -25.51 -4.90 -0.84
C GLU A 79 -25.35 -4.00 -2.07
N GLY A 80 -24.69 -2.84 -1.90
CA GLY A 80 -24.44 -1.89 -2.98
C GLY A 80 -23.00 -1.92 -3.47
N LEU A 81 -22.07 -1.35 -2.69
CA LEU A 81 -20.70 -1.07 -3.10
C LEU A 81 -19.95 -2.35 -3.53
N VAL A 82 -19.89 -3.36 -2.66
CA VAL A 82 -19.11 -4.57 -2.94
C VAL A 82 -19.67 -5.35 -4.15
N PRO A 83 -20.99 -5.63 -4.24
CA PRO A 83 -21.58 -6.25 -5.43
C PRO A 83 -21.46 -5.42 -6.71
N LYS A 84 -21.48 -4.08 -6.63
CA LYS A 84 -21.30 -3.23 -7.82
C LYS A 84 -19.87 -3.27 -8.34
N VAL A 85 -18.88 -3.23 -7.44
CA VAL A 85 -17.46 -3.20 -7.80
C VAL A 85 -16.95 -4.60 -8.20
N TRP A 86 -17.41 -5.64 -7.53
CA TRP A 86 -17.02 -7.04 -7.76
C TRP A 86 -18.26 -7.94 -7.94
N PRO A 87 -19.01 -7.82 -9.04
CA PRO A 87 -20.27 -8.57 -9.21
C PRO A 87 -20.10 -10.08 -9.09
N ASP A 88 -19.03 -10.62 -9.66
CA ASP A 88 -18.79 -12.07 -9.69
C ASP A 88 -18.13 -12.59 -8.39
N ASP A 89 -17.43 -11.72 -7.64
CA ASP A 89 -16.66 -12.11 -6.46
C ASP A 89 -17.25 -11.60 -5.13
N ALA A 90 -18.32 -10.79 -5.15
CA ALA A 90 -18.86 -10.19 -3.93
C ALA A 90 -19.25 -11.22 -2.87
N LYS A 91 -19.78 -12.37 -3.27
CA LYS A 91 -20.09 -13.46 -2.34
C LYS A 91 -18.82 -14.03 -1.68
N ALA A 92 -17.73 -14.17 -2.43
CA ALA A 92 -16.45 -14.63 -1.90
C ALA A 92 -15.86 -13.58 -0.95
N ILE A 93 -15.86 -12.30 -1.32
CA ILE A 93 -15.33 -11.21 -0.50
C ILE A 93 -16.11 -11.06 0.81
N LEU A 94 -17.45 -10.92 0.73
CA LEU A 94 -18.31 -10.73 1.91
C LEU A 94 -18.50 -12.00 2.75
N GLY A 95 -18.25 -13.16 2.14
CA GLY A 95 -18.28 -14.47 2.80
C GLY A 95 -16.94 -14.91 3.38
N TYR A 96 -15.84 -14.23 3.03
CA TYR A 96 -14.51 -14.58 3.53
C TYR A 96 -14.47 -14.43 5.05
N SER A 97 -14.08 -15.51 5.72
CA SER A 97 -13.97 -15.56 7.18
C SER A 97 -12.58 -15.98 7.62
N THR A 98 -12.08 -15.34 8.66
CA THR A 98 -10.92 -15.79 9.44
C THR A 98 -11.36 -16.24 10.81
N THR A 99 -10.45 -16.81 11.59
CA THR A 99 -10.73 -17.16 13.00
C THR A 99 -9.92 -16.25 13.91
N VAL A 100 -10.59 -15.52 14.80
CA VAL A 100 -9.96 -14.74 15.87
C VAL A 100 -10.52 -15.26 17.18
N GLN A 101 -9.65 -15.73 18.07
CA GLN A 101 -10.05 -16.31 19.37
C GLN A 101 -11.12 -17.41 19.25
N GLY A 102 -11.00 -18.25 18.22
CA GLY A 102 -11.93 -19.37 17.98
C GLY A 102 -13.27 -18.97 17.35
N GLN A 103 -13.49 -17.68 17.04
CA GLN A 103 -14.73 -17.19 16.44
C GLN A 103 -14.51 -16.77 14.97
N PRO A 104 -15.47 -17.05 14.07
CA PRO A 104 -15.40 -16.56 12.71
C PRO A 104 -15.54 -15.04 12.67
N VAL A 105 -14.62 -14.38 11.99
CA VAL A 105 -14.63 -12.93 11.74
C VAL A 105 -14.68 -12.72 10.24
N PHE A 106 -15.53 -11.79 9.77
CA PHE A 106 -15.71 -11.49 8.35
C PHE A 106 -15.07 -10.13 8.01
N PRO A 107 -13.73 -10.06 7.83
CA PRO A 107 -12.98 -8.80 7.82
C PRO A 107 -13.44 -7.78 6.75
N TYR A 108 -14.15 -8.24 5.73
CA TYR A 108 -14.63 -7.43 4.61
C TYR A 108 -16.16 -7.28 4.55
N ARG A 109 -16.89 -7.70 5.59
CA ARG A 109 -18.33 -7.45 5.75
C ARG A 109 -18.55 -6.30 6.72
N ALA A 110 -19.27 -5.27 6.33
CA ALA A 110 -19.55 -4.15 7.23
C ALA A 110 -20.70 -4.48 8.21
N PRO A 111 -20.66 -3.99 9.46
CA PRO A 111 -19.54 -3.32 10.13
C PRO A 111 -18.75 -4.32 11.00
N THR A 112 -17.66 -4.90 10.48
CA THR A 112 -16.86 -5.87 11.28
C THR A 112 -15.73 -5.19 12.05
N ARG A 113 -15.18 -4.08 11.55
CA ARG A 113 -14.04 -3.41 12.20
C ARG A 113 -14.49 -2.40 13.26
N PRO A 114 -13.81 -2.35 14.43
CA PRO A 114 -14.02 -1.29 15.41
C PRO A 114 -13.84 0.09 14.77
N ALA A 115 -14.79 0.97 15.06
CA ALA A 115 -14.83 2.31 14.52
C ALA A 115 -14.01 3.25 15.43
N PRO A 116 -13.01 3.97 14.92
CA PRO A 116 -12.40 5.07 15.67
C PRO A 116 -13.36 6.26 15.75
N SER A 117 -13.09 7.24 16.60
CA SER A 117 -14.00 8.38 16.83
C SER A 117 -14.28 9.25 15.60
N TYR A 118 -13.44 9.17 14.55
CA TYR A 118 -13.52 10.01 13.36
C TYR A 118 -14.24 9.36 12.16
N MET A 119 -14.64 8.09 12.25
CA MET A 119 -15.41 7.42 11.19
C MET A 119 -16.25 6.26 11.72
N ASN A 120 -17.29 5.83 11.02
CA ASN A 120 -18.11 4.70 11.45
C ASN A 120 -17.47 3.32 11.12
N GLY A 121 -18.05 2.22 11.63
CA GLY A 121 -17.53 0.87 11.43
C GLY A 121 -17.57 0.39 9.98
N THR A 122 -18.47 0.93 9.16
CA THR A 122 -18.53 0.68 7.72
C THR A 122 -17.32 1.30 7.02
N ALA A 123 -16.98 2.55 7.34
CA ALA A 123 -15.79 3.21 6.85
C ALA A 123 -14.51 2.51 7.33
N ALA A 124 -14.46 2.05 8.59
CA ALA A 124 -13.35 1.25 9.07
C ALA A 124 -13.19 -0.06 8.26
N THR A 125 -14.30 -0.72 7.92
CA THR A 125 -14.28 -1.92 7.06
C THR A 125 -13.82 -1.59 5.63
N LEU A 126 -14.30 -0.48 5.05
CA LEU A 126 -13.85 0.03 3.75
C LEU A 126 -12.35 0.32 3.73
N SER A 127 -11.80 0.90 4.82
CA SER A 127 -10.36 1.11 4.96
C SER A 127 -9.58 -0.20 4.80
N GLY A 128 -10.08 -1.28 5.42
CA GLY A 128 -9.51 -2.62 5.27
C GLY A 128 -9.52 -3.12 3.83
N VAL A 129 -10.68 -3.02 3.15
CA VAL A 129 -10.79 -3.41 1.74
C VAL A 129 -9.79 -2.63 0.88
N ILE A 130 -9.76 -1.30 0.99
CA ILE A 130 -8.86 -0.46 0.17
C ILE A 130 -7.40 -0.79 0.47
N ASN A 131 -7.02 -0.87 1.74
CA ASN A 131 -5.66 -1.16 2.18
C ASN A 131 -5.14 -2.48 1.61
N ASP A 132 -5.98 -3.52 1.66
CA ASP A 132 -5.58 -4.86 1.28
C ASP A 132 -5.63 -5.02 -0.25
N PHE A 133 -6.78 -4.77 -0.87
CA PHE A 133 -6.97 -4.92 -2.31
C PHE A 133 -6.10 -3.96 -3.13
N ALA A 134 -6.19 -2.65 -2.87
CA ALA A 134 -5.64 -1.64 -3.78
C ALA A 134 -4.12 -1.44 -3.59
N PHE A 135 -3.61 -1.71 -2.39
CA PHE A 135 -2.22 -1.40 -2.06
C PHE A 135 -1.40 -2.64 -1.71
N ARG A 136 -1.70 -3.33 -0.60
CA ARG A 136 -0.85 -4.44 -0.12
C ARG A 136 -0.81 -5.62 -1.09
N CYS A 137 -1.97 -6.15 -1.46
CA CYS A 137 -2.05 -7.37 -2.26
C CYS A 137 -1.62 -7.12 -3.71
N GLY A 138 -1.98 -5.96 -4.28
CA GLY A 138 -1.46 -5.55 -5.58
C GLY A 138 0.08 -5.48 -5.61
N ASN A 139 0.70 -4.85 -4.62
CA ASN A 139 2.16 -4.76 -4.52
C ASN A 139 2.82 -6.13 -4.35
N LEU A 140 2.33 -6.97 -3.43
CA LEU A 140 2.89 -8.31 -3.20
C LEU A 140 2.70 -9.22 -4.42
N ALA A 141 1.54 -9.18 -5.08
CA ALA A 141 1.27 -10.00 -6.25
C ALA A 141 2.12 -9.59 -7.47
N MET A 142 2.42 -8.30 -7.62
CA MET A 142 3.38 -7.81 -8.61
C MET A 142 4.80 -8.24 -8.24
N ALA A 143 5.23 -7.98 -6.99
CA ALA A 143 6.57 -8.27 -6.52
C ALA A 143 6.92 -9.76 -6.62
N ASN A 144 6.00 -10.66 -6.24
CA ASN A 144 6.18 -12.11 -6.35
C ASN A 144 6.46 -12.54 -7.80
N ARG A 145 5.66 -12.06 -8.76
CA ARG A 145 5.81 -12.42 -10.18
C ARG A 145 7.08 -11.83 -10.77
N ALA A 146 7.36 -10.56 -10.47
CA ALA A 146 8.54 -9.86 -10.96
C ALA A 146 9.84 -10.45 -10.40
N ALA A 147 9.88 -10.77 -9.09
CA ALA A 147 11.04 -11.40 -8.46
C ALA A 147 11.29 -12.81 -8.99
N ALA A 148 10.25 -13.63 -9.16
CA ALA A 148 10.37 -14.96 -9.74
C ALA A 148 10.92 -14.90 -11.18
N ARG A 149 10.41 -13.96 -11.99
CA ARG A 149 10.92 -13.74 -13.34
C ARG A 149 12.36 -13.25 -13.36
N ASN A 150 12.70 -12.31 -12.49
CA ASN A 150 14.07 -11.82 -12.40
C ASN A 150 15.04 -12.95 -12.03
N ALA A 151 14.67 -13.79 -11.07
CA ALA A 151 15.47 -14.95 -10.66
C ALA A 151 15.68 -15.95 -11.81
N GLN A 152 14.68 -16.14 -12.68
CA GLN A 152 14.83 -16.96 -13.89
C GLN A 152 15.78 -16.33 -14.91
N ALA A 153 15.80 -15.00 -15.00
CA ALA A 153 16.64 -14.28 -15.96
C ALA A 153 18.09 -14.14 -15.50
N SER A 154 18.32 -13.76 -14.23
CA SER A 154 19.65 -13.64 -13.62
C SER A 154 19.55 -13.40 -12.11
N PRO A 155 20.43 -14.02 -11.29
CA PRO A 155 20.52 -13.70 -9.86
C PRO A 155 20.98 -12.25 -9.59
N ALA A 156 21.53 -11.54 -10.57
CA ALA A 156 21.94 -10.14 -10.46
C ALA A 156 20.77 -9.13 -10.62
N LEU A 157 19.52 -9.61 -10.63
CA LEU A 157 18.32 -8.78 -10.80
C LEU A 157 17.42 -8.81 -9.56
N PRO A 158 17.90 -8.41 -8.37
CA PRO A 158 17.12 -8.54 -7.15
C PRO A 158 15.87 -7.64 -7.15
N ALA A 159 14.82 -8.12 -6.49
CA ALA A 159 13.75 -7.27 -5.99
C ALA A 159 14.05 -6.90 -4.53
N PHE A 160 13.56 -5.76 -4.06
CA PHE A 160 13.61 -5.37 -2.66
C PHE A 160 12.25 -4.82 -2.23
N GLY A 161 11.92 -4.92 -0.96
CA GLY A 161 10.64 -4.44 -0.45
C GLY A 161 10.71 -3.80 0.92
N TYR A 162 9.78 -2.90 1.21
CA TYR A 162 9.66 -2.28 2.53
C TYR A 162 8.21 -2.08 2.99
N LEU A 163 8.05 -1.96 4.32
CA LEU A 163 6.87 -1.43 4.99
C LEU A 163 7.25 -0.10 5.64
N PHE A 164 6.57 0.98 5.28
CA PHE A 164 6.67 2.24 6.00
C PHE A 164 5.64 2.28 7.13
N ALA A 165 6.11 2.41 8.36
CA ALA A 165 5.31 2.30 9.58
C ALA A 165 5.56 3.46 10.55
N GLN A 166 6.10 4.57 10.07
CA GLN A 166 6.30 5.77 10.88
C GLN A 166 5.01 6.58 10.96
N PRO A 167 4.47 6.85 12.18
CA PRO A 167 3.31 7.73 12.35
C PRO A 167 3.54 9.11 11.71
N PRO A 168 2.49 9.73 11.15
CA PRO A 168 2.62 10.99 10.44
C PRO A 168 3.02 12.13 11.38
N LEU A 169 3.98 12.94 10.95
CA LEU A 169 4.35 14.21 11.58
C LEU A 169 3.60 15.41 10.99
N ILE A 170 3.09 15.25 9.78
CA ILE A 170 2.38 16.27 9.02
C ILE A 170 1.06 15.70 8.53
N ASP A 171 0.03 16.53 8.51
CA ASP A 171 -1.18 16.18 7.77
C ASP A 171 -1.00 16.58 6.31
N LEU A 172 -1.06 15.58 5.41
CA LEU A 172 -0.99 15.77 3.97
C LEU A 172 -2.37 16.02 3.34
N TYR A 173 -3.43 15.88 4.12
CA TYR A 173 -4.77 15.68 3.61
C TYR A 173 -5.77 16.72 4.12
N SER A 174 -6.61 17.20 3.21
CA SER A 174 -7.79 17.98 3.56
C SER A 174 -8.94 17.59 2.65
N ALA A 175 -10.17 17.65 3.16
CA ALA A 175 -11.37 17.29 2.43
C ALA A 175 -12.54 18.23 2.75
N GLY A 176 -13.51 18.31 1.84
CA GLY A 176 -14.72 19.12 2.02
C GLY A 176 -14.57 20.59 1.62
N LYS A 177 -15.64 21.36 1.83
CA LYS A 177 -15.72 22.81 1.63
C LYS A 177 -16.48 23.46 2.81
N PRO A 178 -15.82 24.24 3.68
CA PRO A 178 -14.39 24.56 3.67
C PRO A 178 -13.49 23.33 3.91
N PRO A 179 -12.20 23.37 3.50
CA PRO A 179 -11.27 22.27 3.76
C PRO A 179 -11.19 21.95 5.25
N THR A 180 -11.44 20.68 5.58
CA THR A 180 -11.36 20.12 6.92
C THR A 180 -10.25 19.07 6.95
N GLU A 181 -9.55 18.99 8.06
CA GLU A 181 -8.52 17.97 8.35
C GLU A 181 -9.06 16.55 8.12
N VAL A 182 -8.28 15.68 7.46
CA VAL A 182 -8.65 14.25 7.37
C VAL A 182 -8.07 13.53 8.58
N ALA A 183 -8.88 13.46 9.63
CA ALA A 183 -8.49 12.98 10.95
C ALA A 183 -7.75 11.63 10.93
N ALA A 184 -8.09 10.70 10.02
CA ALA A 184 -7.42 9.41 9.90
C ALA A 184 -5.88 9.50 9.93
N CYS A 185 -5.32 10.52 9.29
CA CYS A 185 -3.88 10.67 9.09
C CYS A 185 -3.31 11.88 9.87
N ALA A 186 -4.14 12.50 10.71
CA ALA A 186 -3.75 13.67 11.48
C ALA A 186 -2.64 13.30 12.50
N PRO A 187 -1.53 14.07 12.54
CA PRO A 187 -0.43 13.85 13.48
C PRO A 187 -0.90 13.78 14.94
N GLY A 188 -0.34 12.83 15.70
CA GLY A 188 -0.57 12.71 17.13
C GLY A 188 -1.97 12.26 17.58
N LYS A 189 -2.91 11.99 16.66
CA LYS A 189 -4.29 11.61 17.02
C LYS A 189 -4.55 10.12 16.92
N ASN A 190 -4.38 9.58 15.72
CA ASN A 190 -4.91 8.24 15.38
C ASN A 190 -3.80 7.24 15.01
N GLY A 191 -2.58 7.72 14.81
CA GLY A 191 -1.41 6.90 14.58
C GLY A 191 -1.38 6.16 13.24
N ASN A 192 -2.40 6.29 12.36
CA ASN A 192 -2.40 5.62 11.07
C ASN A 192 -1.30 6.15 10.16
N VAL A 193 -0.61 5.25 9.49
CA VAL A 193 0.41 5.56 8.49
C VAL A 193 -0.25 5.45 7.12
N CYS A 194 -0.91 6.53 6.73
CA CYS A 194 -1.69 6.60 5.51
C CYS A 194 -0.81 6.64 4.26
N HIS A 195 -1.45 6.46 3.10
CA HIS A 195 -0.85 6.64 1.79
C HIS A 195 0.01 7.92 1.72
N GLY A 196 1.14 7.89 1.02
CA GLY A 196 2.01 9.06 0.81
C GLY A 196 2.77 9.60 2.03
N ASN A 197 2.56 9.09 3.25
CA ASN A 197 3.27 9.56 4.45
C ASN A 197 4.79 9.28 4.43
N GLU A 198 5.25 8.34 3.60
CA GLU A 198 6.65 8.01 3.38
C GLU A 198 7.38 9.03 2.49
N LEU A 199 6.65 9.76 1.63
CA LEU A 199 7.26 10.60 0.59
C LEU A 199 8.22 11.67 1.16
N PRO A 200 7.90 12.41 2.24
CA PRO A 200 8.85 13.38 2.81
C PRO A 200 10.15 12.75 3.30
N TYR A 201 10.13 11.46 3.66
CA TYR A 201 11.30 10.70 4.09
C TYR A 201 12.09 10.21 2.87
N VAL A 202 11.42 9.66 1.85
CA VAL A 202 12.04 9.19 0.60
C VAL A 202 12.76 10.33 -0.14
N PHE A 203 12.10 11.48 -0.28
CA PHE A 203 12.64 12.62 -1.00
C PHE A 203 13.55 13.52 -0.16
N ASN A 204 13.77 13.16 1.11
CA ASN A 204 14.52 13.98 2.08
C ASN A 204 13.98 15.44 2.17
N THR A 205 12.65 15.60 2.08
CA THR A 205 11.96 16.90 2.14
C THR A 205 11.23 17.12 3.47
N LEU A 206 11.40 16.23 4.45
CA LEU A 206 10.75 16.30 5.76
C LEU A 206 10.92 17.66 6.44
N GLY A 207 12.13 18.25 6.41
CA GLY A 207 12.39 19.57 6.99
C GLY A 207 11.51 20.67 6.40
N THR A 208 11.40 20.72 5.07
CA THR A 208 10.55 21.68 4.35
C THR A 208 9.07 21.43 4.62
N ALA A 209 8.61 20.18 4.49
CA ALA A 209 7.20 19.84 4.67
C ALA A 209 6.72 20.12 6.11
N TYR A 210 7.55 19.78 7.09
CA TYR A 210 7.26 20.04 8.51
C TYR A 210 7.28 21.53 8.84
N ALA A 211 8.21 22.31 8.26
CA ALA A 211 8.22 23.76 8.44
C ALA A 211 6.94 24.42 7.90
N VAL A 212 6.40 23.96 6.76
CA VAL A 212 5.09 24.43 6.27
C VAL A 212 3.98 24.08 7.26
N TYR A 213 3.92 22.83 7.71
CA TYR A 213 2.89 22.36 8.65
C TYR A 213 2.92 23.11 9.99
N THR A 214 4.10 23.33 10.56
CA THR A 214 4.26 24.02 11.85
C THR A 214 4.39 25.54 11.71
N ARG A 215 4.29 26.11 10.50
CA ARG A 215 4.56 27.53 10.22
C ARG A 215 5.94 27.98 10.73
N GLY A 216 6.93 27.10 10.61
CA GLY A 216 8.32 27.33 11.03
C GLY A 216 8.54 27.40 12.54
N SER A 217 7.54 27.05 13.36
CA SER A 217 7.64 27.17 14.82
C SER A 217 8.58 26.14 15.47
N GLN A 218 8.91 25.05 14.77
CA GLN A 218 9.77 23.99 15.28
C GLN A 218 10.37 23.14 14.14
N PRO A 219 11.61 22.63 14.30
CA PRO A 219 12.17 21.64 13.39
C PRO A 219 11.51 20.26 13.58
N PRO A 220 11.57 19.35 12.59
CA PRO A 220 11.11 17.98 12.79
C PRO A 220 11.87 17.31 13.93
N PRO A 221 11.26 16.36 14.67
CA PRO A 221 11.97 15.60 15.70
C PRO A 221 13.27 14.95 15.17
N PRO A 222 14.36 14.93 15.94
CA PRO A 222 15.65 14.40 15.47
C PRO A 222 15.59 12.94 14.99
N ALA A 223 14.78 12.10 15.63
CA ALA A 223 14.59 10.71 15.23
C ALA A 223 14.00 10.58 13.81
N ASP A 224 13.04 11.44 13.45
CA ASP A 224 12.42 11.44 12.13
C ASP A 224 13.35 12.05 11.07
N GLN A 225 14.17 13.04 11.43
CA GLN A 225 15.23 13.54 10.55
C GLN A 225 16.24 12.44 10.22
N ALA A 226 16.67 11.67 11.23
CA ALA A 226 17.57 10.54 11.04
C ALA A 226 16.94 9.42 10.22
N LEU A 227 15.64 9.16 10.41
CA LEU A 227 14.90 8.22 9.56
C LEU A 227 14.88 8.70 8.10
N ALA A 228 14.57 9.97 7.83
CA ALA A 228 14.56 10.54 6.48
C ALA A 228 15.94 10.43 5.81
N GLN A 229 17.01 10.78 6.54
CA GLN A 229 18.39 10.64 6.04
C GLN A 229 18.76 9.18 5.77
N THR A 230 18.34 8.25 6.63
CA THR A 230 18.59 6.81 6.47
C THR A 230 17.85 6.25 5.25
N MET A 231 16.59 6.65 5.04
CA MET A 231 15.82 6.25 3.85
C MET A 231 16.43 6.83 2.57
N ALA A 232 16.87 8.09 2.59
CA ALA A 232 17.57 8.70 1.46
C ALA A 232 18.87 7.95 1.12
N ALA A 233 19.65 7.55 2.13
CA ALA A 233 20.86 6.74 1.93
C ALA A 233 20.54 5.35 1.34
N ALA A 234 19.48 4.70 1.81
CA ALA A 234 19.03 3.41 1.29
C ALA A 234 18.60 3.49 -0.19
N TRP A 235 17.83 4.53 -0.55
CA TRP A 235 17.43 4.77 -1.93
C TRP A 235 18.60 5.15 -2.84
N ALA A 236 19.50 6.01 -2.37
CA ALA A 236 20.72 6.35 -3.10
C ALA A 236 21.60 5.12 -3.34
N SER A 237 21.71 4.23 -2.34
CA SER A 237 22.43 2.96 -2.47
C SER A 237 21.83 2.07 -3.57
N PHE A 238 20.51 1.95 -3.63
CA PHE A 238 19.84 1.21 -4.69
C PHE A 238 20.09 1.83 -6.07
N VAL A 239 19.94 3.14 -6.21
CA VAL A 239 20.15 3.81 -7.50
C VAL A 239 21.59 3.67 -8.00
N ASN A 240 22.58 3.73 -7.10
CA ASN A 240 23.99 3.62 -7.45
C ASN A 240 24.43 2.19 -7.78
N SER A 241 23.81 1.17 -7.19
CA SER A 241 24.13 -0.23 -7.42
C SER A 241 22.89 -1.12 -7.31
N PRO A 242 21.98 -1.09 -8.31
CA PRO A 242 20.67 -1.73 -8.18
C PRO A 242 20.74 -3.26 -8.11
N ALA A 243 21.81 -3.87 -8.60
CA ALA A 243 22.05 -5.31 -8.50
C ALA A 243 22.59 -5.75 -7.13
N SER A 244 23.27 -4.85 -6.41
CA SER A 244 23.87 -5.11 -5.11
C SER A 244 24.05 -3.80 -4.35
N PRO A 245 22.97 -3.23 -3.80
CA PRO A 245 23.04 -1.98 -3.06
C PRO A 245 24.01 -2.11 -1.88
N ALA A 246 24.89 -1.14 -1.69
CA ALA A 246 25.78 -1.11 -0.54
C ALA A 246 24.97 -0.97 0.77
N PRO A 247 25.42 -1.58 1.88
CA PRO A 247 24.89 -1.25 3.20
C PRO A 247 25.03 0.25 3.50
N TRP A 248 24.16 0.77 4.34
CA TRP A 248 24.21 2.14 4.83
C TRP A 248 24.30 2.15 6.36
N THR A 249 24.89 3.20 6.88
CA THR A 249 24.95 3.44 8.32
C THR A 249 23.73 4.28 8.71
N PRO A 250 22.82 3.77 9.57
CA PRO A 250 21.74 4.59 10.09
C PRO A 250 22.30 5.82 10.80
N VAL A 251 21.62 6.95 10.61
CA VAL A 251 21.96 8.14 11.39
C VAL A 251 21.47 7.91 12.82
N ALA A 252 22.38 8.00 13.80
CA ALA A 252 22.04 7.79 15.19
C ALA A 252 21.20 8.98 15.70
N ALA A 253 19.91 8.74 16.00
CA ALA A 253 19.10 9.75 16.71
C ALA A 253 18.06 9.17 17.67
N SER A 254 17.95 7.84 17.79
CA SER A 254 17.09 7.20 18.77
C SER A 254 17.48 5.73 18.90
N GLY A 255 17.15 5.08 20.02
CA GLY A 255 17.33 3.64 20.20
C GLY A 255 16.50 2.75 19.27
N ALA A 256 15.92 3.31 18.19
CA ALA A 256 15.23 2.58 17.15
C ALA A 256 16.23 1.77 16.31
N GLN A 257 15.90 0.50 16.06
CA GLN A 257 16.66 -0.33 15.13
C GLN A 257 16.16 -0.04 13.71
N LEU A 258 16.90 0.79 12.98
CA LEU A 258 16.63 1.03 11.56
C LEU A 258 17.31 -0.03 10.68
N PRO A 259 16.73 -0.35 9.51
CA PRO A 259 17.40 -1.20 8.52
C PRO A 259 18.77 -0.60 8.13
N THR A 260 19.75 -1.45 7.84
CA THR A 260 21.12 -1.06 7.43
C THR A 260 21.52 -1.58 6.05
N ALA A 261 20.69 -2.44 5.45
CA ALA A 261 20.90 -3.00 4.14
C ALA A 261 19.57 -3.43 3.53
N TRP A 262 19.52 -3.50 2.20
CA TRP A 262 18.41 -4.12 1.50
C TRP A 262 18.53 -5.63 1.58
N THR A 263 17.43 -6.31 1.90
CA THR A 263 17.35 -7.79 1.82
C THR A 263 16.67 -8.18 0.51
N PRO A 264 17.31 -9.00 -0.35
CA PRO A 264 16.67 -9.47 -1.57
C PRO A 264 15.34 -10.16 -1.30
N TYR A 265 14.33 -9.71 -2.03
CA TYR A 265 13.00 -10.29 -2.03
C TYR A 265 12.92 -11.41 -3.08
N ALA A 266 12.63 -12.61 -2.60
CA ALA A 266 12.48 -13.84 -3.39
C ALA A 266 11.09 -14.49 -3.16
N GLY A 267 10.15 -13.74 -2.59
CA GLY A 267 8.78 -14.18 -2.32
C GLY A 267 8.37 -14.00 -0.86
N LEU A 268 7.27 -14.65 -0.45
CA LEU A 268 6.68 -14.47 0.88
C LEU A 268 7.56 -14.93 2.05
N SER A 269 8.58 -15.75 1.80
CA SER A 269 9.57 -16.14 2.81
C SER A 269 10.63 -15.07 3.07
N SER A 270 10.73 -14.03 2.23
CA SER A 270 11.69 -12.94 2.41
C SER A 270 11.23 -11.95 3.46
N SER A 271 12.21 -11.30 4.10
CA SER A 271 11.97 -10.14 4.95
C SER A 271 11.92 -8.85 4.12
N LEU A 272 11.08 -7.92 4.55
CA LEU A 272 10.97 -6.55 4.06
C LEU A 272 11.63 -5.62 5.07
N ALA A 273 12.25 -4.53 4.60
CA ALA A 273 12.73 -3.47 5.48
C ALA A 273 11.54 -2.79 6.18
N GLN A 274 11.62 -2.54 7.49
CA GLN A 274 10.60 -1.82 8.22
C GLN A 274 11.13 -0.45 8.65
N TRP A 275 10.44 0.62 8.25
CA TRP A 275 10.83 2.00 8.53
C TRP A 275 9.93 2.60 9.62
N SER A 276 10.48 2.77 10.83
CA SER A 276 9.78 3.40 11.97
C SER A 276 10.78 3.83 13.05
N THR A 277 10.46 4.91 13.78
CA THR A 277 11.18 5.37 14.98
C THR A 277 10.52 4.89 16.27
N ALA A 278 9.34 4.28 16.21
CA ALA A 278 8.56 3.84 17.38
C ALA A 278 9.12 2.60 18.11
N GLY A 279 10.32 2.15 17.74
CA GLY A 279 10.89 0.87 18.18
C GLY A 279 10.28 -0.33 17.43
N GLY A 280 10.83 -1.51 17.66
CA GLY A 280 10.45 -2.74 16.96
C GLY A 280 11.54 -3.24 16.01
N PRO A 281 11.27 -4.32 15.27
CA PRO A 281 12.27 -4.91 14.39
C PRO A 281 12.49 -4.03 13.16
N SER A 282 13.74 -3.96 12.69
CA SER A 282 14.13 -3.29 11.44
C SER A 282 13.64 -4.03 10.18
N SER A 283 13.01 -5.19 10.34
CA SER A 283 12.47 -5.96 9.24
C SER A 283 11.24 -6.77 9.68
N LEU A 284 10.41 -7.14 8.72
CA LEU A 284 9.28 -8.03 8.93
C LEU A 284 9.17 -9.06 7.80
N PRO A 285 8.67 -10.27 8.06
CA PRO A 285 8.38 -11.23 6.99
C PRO A 285 7.31 -10.70 6.03
N ALA A 286 7.51 -10.88 4.73
CA ALA A 286 6.49 -10.55 3.73
C ALA A 286 5.20 -11.38 3.91
N SER A 287 5.32 -12.62 4.39
CA SER A 287 4.20 -13.48 4.79
C SER A 287 3.33 -12.86 5.89
N SER A 288 3.88 -12.00 6.74
CA SER A 288 3.09 -11.27 7.75
C SER A 288 2.17 -10.23 7.10
N ILE A 289 2.61 -9.56 6.02
CA ILE A 289 1.75 -8.65 5.26
C ILE A 289 0.70 -9.45 4.48
N ASP A 290 1.11 -10.52 3.79
CA ASP A 290 0.22 -11.39 3.02
C ASP A 290 -0.92 -11.96 3.88
N SER A 291 -0.57 -12.52 5.05
CA SER A 291 -1.53 -13.12 5.98
C SER A 291 -2.44 -12.07 6.60
N ALA A 292 -1.92 -10.92 7.02
CA ALA A 292 -2.71 -9.84 7.63
C ALA A 292 -3.66 -9.16 6.65
N ALA A 293 -3.31 -9.12 5.36
CA ALA A 293 -4.13 -8.54 4.30
C ALA A 293 -4.90 -9.59 3.48
N HIS A 294 -4.81 -10.87 3.86
CA HIS A 294 -5.48 -11.99 3.20
C HIS A 294 -5.21 -12.05 1.67
N CYS A 295 -3.98 -11.73 1.26
CA CYS A 295 -3.66 -11.59 -0.15
C CYS A 295 -3.72 -12.92 -0.90
N THR A 296 -2.94 -13.91 -0.49
CA THR A 296 -2.97 -15.24 -1.13
C THR A 296 -4.27 -15.99 -0.85
N ALA A 297 -4.89 -15.77 0.31
CA ALA A 297 -6.11 -16.48 0.72
C ALA A 297 -7.41 -15.93 0.10
N LEU A 298 -7.43 -14.69 -0.38
CA LEU A 298 -8.60 -14.05 -0.98
C LEU A 298 -8.24 -13.18 -2.18
N TRP A 299 -7.54 -12.06 -1.98
CA TRP A 299 -7.48 -11.01 -3.01
C TRP A 299 -6.77 -11.45 -4.30
N ASN A 300 -5.86 -12.42 -4.23
CA ASN A 300 -5.21 -13.01 -5.40
C ASN A 300 -6.14 -13.95 -6.20
N THR A 301 -7.29 -14.35 -5.65
CA THR A 301 -8.30 -15.18 -6.32
C THR A 301 -9.47 -14.38 -6.85
N VAL A 302 -9.67 -13.16 -6.34
CA VAL A 302 -10.68 -12.21 -6.82
C VAL A 302 -10.23 -11.67 -8.19
N ALA A 303 -11.15 -11.57 -9.14
CA ALA A 303 -10.86 -10.95 -10.42
C ALA A 303 -10.39 -9.50 -10.19
N PRO A 304 -9.41 -8.99 -10.96
CA PRO A 304 -9.14 -7.56 -10.97
C PRO A 304 -10.45 -6.78 -11.19
N ILE A 305 -10.51 -5.52 -10.76
CA ILE A 305 -11.58 -4.61 -11.22
C ILE A 305 -11.34 -4.37 -12.72
N GLY A 306 -11.71 -5.35 -13.53
CA GLY A 306 -11.92 -5.25 -14.95
C GLY A 306 -13.42 -5.17 -15.11
N GLY A 307 -13.89 -4.25 -15.93
CA GLY A 307 -15.29 -4.39 -16.29
C GLY A 307 -15.49 -5.32 -17.43
N GLN A 308 -16.70 -5.81 -17.37
CA GLN A 308 -17.40 -6.47 -18.44
C GLN A 308 -17.69 -5.45 -19.55
#